data_AF-A0A1M3BTR8-F1
#
_entry.id   AF-A0A1M3BTR8-F1
#
_cell.length_a   1.000
_cell.length_b   1.000
_cell.length_c   1.000
_cell.angle_alpha   90.00
_cell.angle_beta   90.00
_cell.angle_gamma   90.00
#
_symmetry.space_group_name_H-M   'P 1'
#
loop_
_entity.id
_entity.type
_entity.pdbx_description
1 polymer ?
#
loop_
_entity_poly.entity_id
_entity_poly.type
_entity_poly.pdbx_seq_one_letter_code
_entity_poly.pdbx_strand_id
1 'polypeptide(L)'
;MKQFTRRVRRYGRAFFNIKTLVALCGIILSIVLHELFHIVMHWGAIQKVEVFTGHGALVSITSSVPHGYNIQHEELVAYGITLVTILITAAIIGAMHDKKDHRTALQIIFPGKTGVSTREFYELAARINLI
;
A
#
# COMPACT_ATOMS: atom_id res chain seq x y z
N MET A 1 5.77 -8.93 38.03
CA MET A 1 6.27 -9.49 36.74
C MET A 1 5.19 -9.75 35.68
N LYS A 2 4.00 -10.30 35.98
CA LYS A 2 2.95 -10.62 34.97
C LYS A 2 2.37 -9.42 34.17
N GLN A 3 2.41 -8.21 34.70
CA GLN A 3 1.88 -7.02 34.00
C GLN A 3 2.86 -6.41 32.97
N PHE A 4 4.17 -6.63 33.15
CA PHE A 4 5.20 -6.10 32.26
C PHE A 4 5.21 -6.88 30.93
N THR A 5 5.07 -8.20 31.00
CA THR A 5 4.98 -9.09 29.83
C THR A 5 3.72 -8.85 28.98
N ARG A 6 2.60 -8.45 29.57
CA ARG A 6 1.37 -8.10 28.82
C ARG A 6 1.52 -6.82 28.00
N ARG A 7 2.29 -5.82 28.47
CA ARG A 7 2.54 -4.58 27.72
C ARG A 7 3.42 -4.83 26.50
N VAL A 8 4.55 -5.52 26.67
CA VAL A 8 5.48 -5.83 25.56
C VAL A 8 4.77 -6.60 24.43
N ARG A 9 3.89 -7.54 24.77
CA ARG A 9 3.13 -8.34 23.78
C ARG A 9 2.07 -7.54 23.01
N ARG A 10 1.58 -6.43 23.59
CA ARG A 10 0.60 -5.54 22.96
C ARG A 10 1.28 -4.50 22.05
N TYR A 11 2.46 -4.00 22.45
CA TYR A 11 3.28 -3.12 21.61
C TYR A 11 3.93 -3.84 20.42
N GLY A 12 4.37 -5.09 20.59
CA GLY A 12 4.85 -5.91 19.48
C GLY A 12 3.81 -6.08 18.37
N ARG A 13 2.53 -6.33 18.73
CA ARG A 13 1.45 -6.44 17.75
C ARG A 13 1.17 -5.14 16.98
N ALA A 14 1.21 -3.98 17.66
CA ALA A 14 0.97 -2.70 17.02
C ALA A 14 2.12 -2.27 16.08
N PHE A 15 3.37 -2.59 16.42
CA PHE A 15 4.55 -2.26 15.60
C PHE A 15 4.63 -3.15 14.34
N PHE A 16 4.21 -4.41 14.44
CA PHE A 16 4.00 -5.26 13.26
C PHE A 16 2.89 -4.70 12.37
N ASN A 17 1.80 -4.16 12.94
CA ASN A 17 0.65 -3.66 12.16
C ASN A 17 1.01 -2.56 11.14
N ILE A 18 1.83 -1.56 11.50
CA ILE A 18 2.16 -0.46 10.58
C ILE A 18 3.10 -0.93 9.47
N LYS A 19 4.10 -1.76 9.81
CA LYS A 19 5.02 -2.31 8.81
C LYS A 19 4.30 -3.21 7.82
N THR A 20 3.38 -4.04 8.33
CA THR A 20 2.50 -4.87 7.49
C THR A 20 1.61 -4.00 6.62
N LEU A 21 1.04 -2.91 7.15
CA LEU A 21 0.24 -1.98 6.35
C LEU A 21 1.06 -1.32 5.23
N VAL A 22 2.25 -0.82 5.53
CA VAL A 22 3.16 -0.22 4.52
C VAL A 22 3.56 -1.26 3.47
N ALA A 23 3.85 -2.50 3.87
CA ALA A 23 4.13 -3.59 2.94
C ALA A 23 2.94 -3.88 2.00
N LEU A 24 1.73 -3.95 2.56
CA LEU A 24 0.49 -4.13 1.77
C LEU A 24 0.27 -2.98 0.80
N CYS A 25 0.43 -1.73 1.25
CA CYS A 25 0.33 -0.56 0.38
C CYS A 25 1.37 -0.59 -0.73
N GLY A 26 2.61 -0.99 -0.45
CA GLY A 26 3.67 -1.10 -1.46
C GLY A 26 3.40 -2.18 -2.51
N ILE A 27 2.86 -3.34 -2.10
CA ILE A 27 2.45 -4.41 -3.04
C ILE A 27 1.31 -3.90 -3.94
N ILE A 28 0.26 -3.32 -3.36
CA ILE A 28 -0.87 -2.76 -4.12
C ILE A 28 -0.36 -1.70 -5.09
N LEU A 29 0.49 -0.78 -4.62
CA LEU A 29 1.08 0.26 -5.46
C LEU A 29 1.91 -0.33 -6.60
N SER A 30 2.68 -1.39 -6.36
CA SER A 30 3.48 -2.02 -7.43
C SER A 30 2.60 -2.60 -8.54
N ILE A 31 1.47 -3.23 -8.17
CA ILE A 31 0.51 -3.78 -9.14
C ILE A 31 -0.16 -2.63 -9.90
N VAL A 32 -0.61 -1.58 -9.19
CA VAL A 32 -1.24 -0.41 -9.83
C VAL A 32 -0.28 0.26 -10.81
N LEU A 33 0.98 0.45 -10.45
CA LEU A 33 1.97 1.07 -11.33
C LEU A 33 2.31 0.19 -12.55
N HIS A 34 2.37 -1.14 -12.37
CA HIS A 34 2.55 -2.09 -13.46
C HIS A 34 1.41 -1.98 -14.48
N GLU A 35 0.17 -2.07 -14.04
CA GLU A 35 -1.00 -1.96 -14.92
C GLU A 35 -1.14 -0.54 -15.52
N LEU A 36 -0.85 0.50 -14.74
CA LEU A 36 -0.89 1.88 -15.24
C LEU A 36 0.13 2.11 -16.35
N PHE A 37 1.31 1.47 -16.28
CA PHE A 37 2.29 1.53 -17.35
C PHE A 37 1.72 0.97 -18.67
N HIS A 38 1.07 -0.19 -18.64
CA HIS A 38 0.40 -0.76 -19.82
C HIS A 38 -0.69 0.18 -20.36
N ILE A 39 -1.52 0.75 -19.47
CA ILE A 39 -2.55 1.72 -19.86
C ILE A 39 -1.95 2.94 -20.56
N VAL A 40 -0.84 3.48 -20.03
CA VAL A 40 -0.17 4.66 -20.61
C VAL A 40 0.46 4.32 -21.96
N MET A 41 1.13 3.16 -22.07
CA MET A 41 1.74 2.71 -23.32
C MET A 41 0.72 2.54 -24.44
N HIS A 42 -0.49 2.11 -24.09
CA HIS A 42 -1.57 1.88 -25.04
C HIS A 42 -2.64 2.99 -25.04
N TRP A 43 -2.41 4.15 -24.39
CA TRP A 43 -3.46 5.17 -24.15
C TRP A 43 -4.20 5.62 -25.41
N GLY A 44 -3.50 5.72 -26.55
CA GLY A 44 -4.07 6.07 -27.85
C GLY A 44 -4.59 4.88 -28.69
N ALA A 45 -4.38 3.65 -28.22
CA ALA A 45 -4.72 2.39 -28.88
C ALA A 45 -5.72 1.53 -28.08
N ILE A 46 -6.18 2.00 -26.91
CA ILE A 46 -7.23 1.36 -26.13
C ILE A 46 -8.55 1.50 -26.89
N GLN A 47 -9.12 0.36 -27.28
CA GLN A 47 -10.39 0.27 -28.00
C GLN A 47 -11.56 0.10 -27.04
N LYS A 48 -11.35 -0.62 -25.93
CA LYS A 48 -12.42 -0.96 -24.99
C LYS A 48 -11.85 -1.18 -23.59
N VAL A 49 -12.56 -0.68 -22.58
CA VAL A 49 -12.34 -0.97 -21.16
C VAL A 49 -13.62 -1.59 -20.61
N GLU A 50 -13.55 -2.81 -20.09
CA GLU A 50 -14.66 -3.53 -19.49
C GLU A 50 -14.40 -3.74 -18.01
N VAL A 51 -15.39 -3.42 -17.17
CA VAL A 51 -15.32 -3.61 -15.72
C VAL A 51 -16.25 -4.75 -15.34
N PHE A 52 -15.87 -5.57 -14.36
CA PHE A 52 -16.60 -6.77 -13.92
C PHE A 52 -16.69 -7.88 -14.98
N THR A 53 -15.60 -8.13 -15.71
CA THR A 53 -15.53 -9.26 -16.63
C THR A 53 -15.51 -10.58 -15.86
N GLY A 54 -16.54 -11.40 -16.04
CA GLY A 54 -16.86 -12.55 -15.19
C GLY A 54 -15.83 -13.71 -15.09
N HIS A 55 -14.61 -13.56 -15.61
CA HIS A 55 -13.63 -14.66 -15.74
C HIS A 55 -12.28 -14.42 -15.03
N GLY A 56 -12.26 -13.60 -13.97
CA GLY A 56 -11.10 -13.49 -13.08
C GLY A 56 -10.32 -12.17 -13.16
N ALA A 57 -10.77 -11.22 -13.98
CA ALA A 57 -10.24 -9.87 -14.02
C ALA A 57 -11.33 -8.86 -13.63
N LEU A 58 -11.01 -7.95 -12.69
CA LEU A 58 -11.91 -6.86 -12.32
C LEU A 58 -12.06 -5.83 -13.44
N VAL A 59 -11.02 -5.68 -14.26
CA VAL A 59 -10.96 -4.79 -15.42
C VAL A 59 -10.28 -5.54 -16.56
N SER A 60 -10.84 -5.47 -17.77
CA SER A 60 -10.25 -5.94 -19.01
C SER A 60 -10.06 -4.77 -19.96
N ILE A 61 -8.88 -4.67 -20.58
CA ILE A 61 -8.53 -3.60 -21.51
C ILE A 61 -8.17 -4.23 -22.85
N THR A 62 -8.92 -3.88 -23.89
CA THR A 62 -8.62 -4.29 -25.27
C THR A 62 -7.85 -3.18 -25.95
N SER A 63 -6.62 -3.44 -26.37
CA SER A 63 -5.80 -2.50 -27.15
C SER A 63 -5.39 -3.11 -28.49
N SER A 64 -5.27 -2.25 -29.51
CA SER A 64 -4.70 -2.65 -30.81
C SER A 64 -3.19 -2.43 -30.80
N VAL A 65 -2.45 -3.51 -30.64
CA VAL A 65 -0.99 -3.46 -30.64
C VAL A 65 -0.46 -3.54 -32.10
N PRO A 66 0.41 -2.60 -32.56
CA PRO A 66 0.95 -2.62 -33.91
C PRO A 66 1.72 -3.91 -34.25
N HIS A 67 1.67 -4.34 -35.51
CA HIS A 67 2.44 -5.49 -35.98
C HIS A 67 3.95 -5.23 -35.82
N GLY A 68 4.65 -6.10 -35.10
CA GLY A 68 6.08 -5.93 -34.77
C GLY A 68 6.36 -5.23 -33.43
N TYR A 69 5.32 -4.84 -32.68
CA TYR A 69 5.49 -4.34 -31.32
C TYR A 69 6.09 -5.41 -30.40
N ASN A 70 7.07 -5.02 -29.59
CA ASN A 70 7.79 -5.94 -28.73
C ASN A 70 7.15 -6.05 -27.35
N ILE A 71 6.15 -6.93 -27.25
CA ILE A 71 5.45 -7.22 -25.99
C ILE A 71 6.43 -7.67 -24.90
N GLN A 72 7.48 -8.42 -25.23
CA GLN A 72 8.46 -8.88 -24.24
C GLN A 72 9.23 -7.73 -23.59
N HIS A 73 9.57 -6.68 -24.35
CA HIS A 73 10.23 -5.50 -23.79
C HIS A 73 9.27 -4.67 -22.95
N GLU A 74 8.00 -4.54 -23.35
CA GLU A 74 6.97 -3.87 -22.54
C GLU A 74 6.84 -4.55 -21.17
N GLU A 75 6.64 -5.87 -21.15
CA GLU A 75 6.54 -6.68 -19.93
C GLU A 75 7.82 -6.58 -19.08
N LEU A 76 9.00 -6.61 -19.69
CA LEU A 76 10.27 -6.48 -18.97
C LEU A 76 10.36 -5.13 -18.22
N VAL A 77 9.92 -4.06 -18.86
CA VAL A 77 9.87 -2.72 -18.23
C VAL A 77 8.83 -2.69 -17.12
N ALA A 78 7.64 -3.25 -17.35
CA ALA A 78 6.57 -3.32 -16.35
C ALA A 78 6.99 -4.12 -15.09
N TYR A 79 7.66 -5.26 -15.28
CA TYR A 79 8.27 -6.02 -14.18
C TYR A 79 9.42 -5.27 -13.51
N GLY A 80 10.19 -4.49 -14.27
CA GLY A 80 11.20 -3.58 -13.72
C GLY A 80 10.60 -2.54 -12.77
N ILE A 81 9.50 -1.91 -13.15
CA ILE A 81 8.74 -0.96 -12.31
C ILE A 81 8.26 -1.64 -11.03
N THR A 82 7.74 -2.86 -11.16
CA THR A 82 7.26 -3.67 -10.02
C THR A 82 8.41 -3.94 -9.05
N LEU A 83 9.54 -4.41 -9.56
CA LEU A 83 10.73 -4.73 -8.77
C LEU A 83 11.27 -3.50 -8.03
N VAL A 84 11.43 -2.37 -8.73
CA VAL A 84 11.91 -1.12 -8.14
C VAL A 84 10.96 -0.64 -7.03
N THR A 85 9.64 -0.69 -7.25
CA THR A 85 8.65 -0.30 -6.25
C THR A 85 8.72 -1.16 -5.00
N ILE A 86 8.89 -2.48 -5.15
CA ILE A 86 9.06 -3.41 -4.03
C ILE A 86 10.37 -3.14 -3.29
N LEU A 87 11.48 -2.90 -4.00
CA LEU A 87 12.77 -2.59 -3.38
C LEU A 87 12.73 -1.28 -2.58
N ILE A 88 12.10 -0.24 -3.11
CA ILE A 88 11.88 1.04 -2.39
C ILE A 88 11.01 0.80 -1.15
N THR A 89 9.92 0.04 -1.28
CA THR A 89 9.07 -0.32 -0.14
C THR A 89 9.85 -1.06 0.94
N ALA A 90 10.68 -2.04 0.55
CA ALA A 90 11.53 -2.77 1.48
C ALA A 90 12.55 -1.85 2.17
N ALA A 91 13.16 -0.91 1.42
CA ALA A 91 14.06 0.10 1.98
C ALA A 91 13.35 1.01 2.99
N ILE A 92 12.12 1.46 2.71
CA ILE A 92 11.29 2.25 3.64
C ILE A 92 11.00 1.44 4.91
N ILE A 93 10.64 0.15 4.78
CA ILE A 93 10.41 -0.73 5.94
C ILE A 93 11.69 -0.95 6.75
N GLY A 94 12.83 -1.08 6.07
CA GLY A 94 14.15 -1.14 6.68
C GLY A 94 14.50 0.14 7.44
N ALA A 95 14.23 1.31 6.85
CA ALA A 95 14.46 2.61 7.48
C ALA A 95 13.54 2.85 8.68
N MET A 96 12.31 2.29 8.69
CA MET A 96 11.46 2.27 9.89
C MET A 96 12.06 1.44 11.04
N HIS A 97 13.10 0.63 10.80
CA HIS A 97 13.82 -0.10 11.83
C HIS A 97 14.89 0.76 12.55
N ASP A 98 15.23 1.94 12.01
CA ASP A 98 16.29 2.78 12.55
C ASP A 98 15.80 3.62 13.75
N LYS A 99 15.80 2.97 14.92
CA LYS A 99 16.13 3.42 16.30
C LYS A 99 15.67 4.78 16.87
N LYS A 100 14.93 5.64 16.17
CA LYS A 100 14.48 6.95 16.69
C LYS A 100 12.97 7.19 16.64
N ASP A 101 12.21 6.29 16.02
CA ASP A 101 10.76 6.49 15.92
C ASP A 101 10.02 5.90 17.13
N HIS A 102 9.85 6.72 18.16
CA HIS A 102 9.04 6.42 19.34
C HIS A 102 7.56 6.76 19.15
N ARG A 103 7.15 7.18 17.95
CA ARG A 103 5.76 7.56 17.69
C ARG A 103 4.86 6.33 17.71
N THR A 104 3.82 6.39 18.51
CA THR A 104 2.76 5.38 18.57
C THR A 104 1.95 5.38 17.27
N ALA A 105 1.29 4.26 16.93
CA ALA A 105 0.49 4.13 15.70
C ALA A 105 -0.50 5.29 15.47
N LEU A 106 -1.05 5.81 16.57
CA LEU A 106 -1.94 6.96 16.59
C LEU A 106 -1.26 8.28 16.16
N GLN A 107 0.02 8.46 16.54
CA GLN A 107 0.83 9.62 16.16
C GLN A 107 1.33 9.56 14.71
N ILE A 108 1.32 8.38 14.10
CA ILE A 108 1.67 8.18 12.68
C ILE A 108 0.44 8.46 11.80
N ILE A 109 -0.75 8.05 12.24
CA ILE A 109 -2.01 8.27 11.49
C ILE A 109 -2.51 9.72 11.62
N PHE A 110 -2.23 10.39 12.74
CA PHE A 110 -2.61 11.79 12.97
C PHE A 110 -1.39 12.66 13.33
N PRO A 111 -0.57 13.05 12.34
CA PRO A 111 0.59 13.90 12.58
C PRO A 111 0.13 15.34 12.86
N GLY A 112 0.17 15.76 14.13
CA GLY A 112 -0.12 17.15 14.50
C GLY A 112 -0.76 17.38 15.87
N LYS A 113 -1.16 16.32 16.60
CA LYS A 113 -1.77 16.46 17.94
C LYS A 113 -1.04 15.62 18.99
N THR A 114 0.13 16.09 19.40
CA THR A 114 0.79 15.61 20.62
C THR A 114 -0.08 16.03 21.81
N GLY A 115 -0.87 15.10 22.36
CA GLY A 115 -1.64 15.35 23.59
C GLY A 115 -3.08 14.83 23.62
N VAL A 116 -3.54 14.05 22.64
CA VAL A 116 -4.92 13.52 22.68
C VAL A 116 -5.07 12.54 23.83
N SER A 117 -5.73 12.98 24.91
CA SER A 117 -6.03 12.12 26.05
C SER A 117 -6.97 10.99 25.60
N THR A 118 -6.92 9.83 26.26
CA THR A 118 -7.83 8.70 25.97
C THR A 118 -9.31 9.10 25.99
N ARG A 119 -9.65 10.16 26.73
CA ARG A 119 -11.00 10.74 26.77
C ARG A 119 -11.43 11.36 25.44
N GLU A 120 -10.54 12.11 24.79
CA GLU A 120 -10.80 12.71 23.48
C GLU A 120 -10.95 11.65 22.38
N PHE A 121 -10.27 10.51 22.52
CA PHE A 121 -10.43 9.36 21.61
C PHE A 121 -11.84 8.74 21.70
N TYR A 122 -12.37 8.54 22.91
CA TYR A 122 -13.74 8.03 23.09
C TYR A 122 -14.79 9.03 22.61
N GLU A 123 -14.57 10.32 22.86
CA GLU A 123 -15.48 11.37 22.38
C GLU A 123 -15.47 11.48 20.85
N LEU A 124 -14.31 11.30 20.20
CA LEU A 124 -14.23 11.28 18.75
C LEU A 124 -14.86 10.00 18.19
N ALA A 125 -14.54 8.82 18.73
CA ALA A 125 -15.11 7.55 18.29
C ALA A 125 -16.64 7.52 18.39
N ALA A 126 -17.20 8.14 19.44
CA ALA A 126 -18.64 8.35 19.58
C ALA A 126 -19.21 9.32 18.52
N ARG A 127 -18.46 10.34 18.10
CA ARG A 127 -18.88 11.28 17.04
C ARG A 127 -18.84 10.68 15.64
N ILE A 128 -17.97 9.70 15.38
CA ILE A 128 -17.86 9.00 14.08
C ILE A 128 -18.58 7.63 14.06
N ASN A 129 -19.37 7.33 15.09
CA ASN A 129 -20.21 6.12 15.19
C ASN A 129 -19.41 4.80 15.04
N LEU A 130 -18.20 4.75 15.57
CA LEU A 130 -17.30 3.59 15.52
C LEU A 130 -17.41 2.67 16.75
N ILE A 131 -18.22 3.06 17.75
CA ILE A 131 -18.60 2.30 18.95
C ILE A 131 -20.07 2.60 19.25
#